data_AF-T0KB24-F1
#
_entry.id   AF-T0KB24-F1
#
_cell.length_a   1.000
_cell.length_b   1.000
_cell.length_c   1.000
_cell.angle_alpha   90.00
_cell.angle_beta   90.00
_cell.angle_gamma   90.00
#
_symmetry.space_group_name_H-M   'P 1'
#
loop_
_entity.id
_entity.type
_entity.pdbx_description
1 polymer ?
#
loop_
_entity_poly.entity_id
_entity_poly.type
_entity_poly.pdbx_seq_one_letter_code
_entity_poly.pdbx_strand_id
1 'polypeptide(L)' 'MAEFAGRDLHLVKKALAIAVLAIERQPGPFQSSSDQTDMKALLEDLIENDSELAHYARAARIAVTGDPT' A
#
# COMPACT_ATOMS: atom_id res chain seq x y z
N MET A 1 -4.40 20.57 7.95
CA MET A 1 -4.05 19.22 7.46
C MET A 1 -3.84 19.33 5.97
N ALA A 2 -2.77 18.75 5.42
CA ALA A 2 -2.59 18.74 3.97
C ALA A 2 -3.66 17.81 3.37
N GLU A 3 -4.40 18.32 2.39
CA GLU A 3 -5.36 17.53 1.63
C GLU A 3 -4.64 17.00 0.39
N PHE A 4 -4.53 15.68 0.28
CA PHE A 4 -3.91 15.06 -0.89
C PHE A 4 -4.95 14.95 -2.00
N ALA A 5 -4.63 15.46 -3.19
CA ALA A 5 -5.52 15.41 -4.34
C ALA A 5 -4.77 14.99 -5.61
N GLY A 6 -5.50 14.41 -6.57
CA GLY A 6 -4.98 14.03 -7.87
C GLY A 6 -3.70 13.19 -7.78
N ARG A 7 -2.58 13.75 -8.28
CA ARG A 7 -1.29 13.06 -8.31
C ARG A 7 -0.73 12.74 -6.93
N ASP A 8 -0.91 13.62 -5.96
CA ASP A 8 -0.35 13.42 -4.63
C ASP A 8 -1.08 12.28 -3.90
N LEU A 9 -2.40 12.25 -4.04
CA LEU A 9 -3.22 11.14 -3.54
C LEU A 9 -2.83 9.82 -4.21
N HIS A 10 -2.60 9.82 -5.52
CA HIS A 10 -2.12 8.63 -6.24
C HIS A 10 -0.77 8.11 -5.69
N LEU A 11 0.16 9.01 -5.39
CA LEU A 11 1.46 8.64 -4.79
C LEU A 11 1.30 8.09 -3.38
N VAL A 12 0.42 8.66 -2.56
CA VAL A 12 0.13 8.17 -1.21
C VAL A 12 -0.46 6.77 -1.25
N LYS A 13 -1.49 6.53 -2.09
CA LYS A 13 -2.09 5.19 -2.27
C LYS A 13 -1.04 4.16 -2.68
N LYS A 14 -0.17 4.51 -3.63
CA LYS A 14 0.93 3.65 -4.08
C LYS A 14 1.94 3.36 -2.97
N ALA A 15 2.33 4.38 -2.20
CA ALA A 15 3.28 4.22 -1.09
C ALA A 15 2.71 3.31 0.02
N LEU A 16 1.44 3.49 0.38
CA LEU A 16 0.75 2.65 1.35
C LEU A 16 0.71 1.20 0.89
N ALA A 17 0.35 0.93 -0.38
CA ALA A 17 0.33 -0.43 -0.91
C ALA A 17 1.72 -1.11 -0.86
N ILE A 18 2.79 -0.38 -1.16
CA ILE A 18 4.16 -0.87 -1.05
C ILE A 18 4.51 -1.19 0.41
N ALA A 19 4.20 -0.29 1.34
CA ALA A 19 4.51 -0.45 2.75
C ALA A 19 3.76 -1.65 3.36
N VAL A 20 2.47 -1.80 3.09
CA VAL A 20 1.66 -2.94 3.55
C VAL A 20 2.27 -4.25 3.09
N LEU A 21 2.62 -4.36 1.81
CA LEU A 21 3.22 -5.59 1.27
C LEU A 21 4.64 -5.84 1.79
N ALA A 22 5.45 -4.78 1.94
CA ALA A 22 6.81 -4.90 2.47
C ALA A 22 6.80 -5.41 3.91
N ILE A 23 5.91 -4.89 4.76
CA ILE A 23 5.76 -5.33 6.15
C ILE A 23 5.21 -6.76 6.20
N GLU A 24 4.20 -7.09 5.38
CA GLU A 24 3.66 -8.46 5.30
C GLU A 24 4.74 -9.50 4.96
N ARG A 25 5.67 -9.12 4.08
CA ARG A 25 6.73 -9.99 3.56
C ARG A 25 7.99 -10.03 4.42
N GLN A 26 8.07 -9.27 5.50
CA GLN A 26 9.20 -9.29 6.43
C GLN A 26 8.83 -10.05 7.71
N PRO A 27 8.85 -11.40 7.70
CA PRO A 27 8.57 -12.17 8.89
C PRO A 27 9.64 -11.93 9.96
N GLY A 28 9.24 -11.85 11.21
CA GLY A 28 10.15 -11.76 12.35
C GLY A 28 9.78 -10.66 13.35
N PRO A 29 10.64 -10.39 14.34
CA PRO A 29 10.36 -9.46 15.43
C PRO A 29 10.22 -7.99 14.99
N PHE A 30 10.58 -7.68 13.74
CA PHE A 30 10.44 -6.36 13.14
C PHE A 30 9.25 -6.26 12.16
N GLN A 31 8.40 -7.29 12.12
CA GLN A 31 7.12 -7.24 11.41
C GLN A 31 6.15 -6.38 12.21
N SER A 32 6.10 -5.09 11.92
CA SER A 32 5.18 -4.18 12.61
C SER A 32 3.74 -4.37 12.13
N SER A 33 3.06 -5.40 12.65
CA SER A 33 1.68 -5.71 12.27
C SER A 33 0.70 -4.56 12.57
N SER A 34 0.96 -3.77 13.61
CA SER A 34 0.17 -2.57 13.91
C SER A 34 0.26 -1.55 12.78
N ASP A 35 1.49 -1.20 12.36
CA ASP A 35 1.69 -0.26 11.25
C ASP A 35 1.10 -0.80 9.96
N GLN A 36 1.22 -2.11 9.70
CA GLN A 36 0.60 -2.75 8.55
C GLN A 36 -0.93 -2.61 8.56
N THR A 37 -1.57 -2.86 9.70
CA THR A 37 -3.03 -2.75 9.85
C THR A 37 -3.49 -1.30 9.64
N ASP A 38 -2.83 -0.33 10.26
CA ASP A 38 -3.18 1.09 10.14
C ASP A 38 -3.01 1.58 8.69
N MET A 39 -1.90 1.22 8.04
CA MET A 39 -1.64 1.58 6.65
C MET A 39 -2.61 0.91 5.69
N LYS A 40 -3.02 -0.34 5.97
CA LYS A 40 -4.01 -1.06 5.17
C LYS A 40 -5.39 -0.42 5.31
N ALA A 41 -5.82 -0.08 6.52
CA ALA A 41 -7.11 0.57 6.75
C ALA A 41 -7.19 1.92 6.02
N LEU A 42 -6.14 2.75 6.13
CA LEU A 42 -6.09 4.02 5.40
C LEU A 42 -6.11 3.81 3.87
N LEU A 43 -5.42 2.78 3.37
CA LEU A 43 -5.45 2.46 1.95
C LEU A 43 -6.86 2.06 1.48
N GLU A 44 -7.56 1.25 2.27
CA GLU A 44 -8.95 0.84 2.01
C GLU A 44 -9.91 2.04 2.02
N ASP A 45 -9.72 2.99 2.94
CA ASP A 45 -10.52 4.22 3.00
C ASP A 45 -10.28 5.17 1.81
N LEU A 46 -9.05 5.22 1.29
CA LEU A 46 -8.69 6.10 0.18
C LEU A 46 -9.06 5.52 -1.19
N ILE A 47 -9.12 4.19 -1.31
CA ILE A 47 -9.39 3.53 -2.59
C ILE A 47 -10.88 3.61 -2.93
N GLU A 48 -11.18 3.96 -4.18
CA GLU A 48 -12.55 4.13 -4.63
C GLU A 48 -13.21 2.82 -5.08
N ASN A 49 -12.41 1.84 -5.51
CA ASN A 49 -12.92 0.56 -6.03
C ASN A 49 -11.85 -0.54 -6.09
N ASP A 50 -12.32 -1.79 -6.22
CA ASP A 50 -11.46 -2.98 -6.28
C ASP A 50 -10.47 -2.98 -7.46
N SER A 51 -10.81 -2.32 -8.58
CA SER A 51 -9.91 -2.24 -9.74
C SER A 51 -8.70 -1.36 -9.43
N GLU A 52 -8.91 -0.27 -8.70
CA GLU A 52 -7.87 0.60 -8.19
C GLU A 52 -7.00 -0.14 -7.14
N LEU A 53 -7.62 -0.93 -6.25
CA LEU A 53 -6.87 -1.79 -5.32
C LEU A 53 -5.98 -2.79 -6.05
N ALA A 54 -6.52 -3.49 -7.04
CA ALA A 54 -5.76 -4.44 -7.85
C ALA A 54 -4.58 -3.75 -8.57
N HIS A 55 -4.77 -2.52 -9.05
CA HIS A 55 -3.70 -1.73 -9.66
C HIS A 55 -2.55 -1.46 -8.68
N TYR A 56 -2.83 -0.94 -7.49
CA TYR A 56 -1.79 -0.65 -6.51
C TYR A 56 -1.16 -1.91 -5.92
N ALA A 57 -1.94 -2.98 -5.71
CA ALA A 57 -1.42 -4.26 -5.26
C ALA A 57 -0.40 -4.83 -6.27
N ARG A 58 -0.70 -4.74 -7.57
CA ARG A 58 0.26 -5.14 -8.62
C ARG A 58 1.50 -4.25 -8.61
N ALA A 59 1.34 -2.94 -8.52
CA ALA A 59 2.47 -2.02 -8.43
C ALA A 59 3.36 -2.28 -7.20
N ALA A 60 2.74 -2.60 -6.06
CA ALA A 60 3.43 -2.95 -4.83
C ALA A 60 4.23 -4.25 -4.99
N ARG A 61 3.65 -5.30 -5.60
CA ARG A 61 4.38 -6.55 -5.89
C ARG A 61 5.63 -6.28 -6.71
N ILE A 62 5.50 -5.57 -7.83
CA ILE A 62 6.66 -5.23 -8.66
C ILE A 62 7.74 -4.50 -7.85
N ALA A 63 7.34 -3.55 -6.99
CA ALA A 63 8.28 -2.78 -6.20
C ALA A 63 8.97 -3.60 -5.09
N VAL A 64 8.25 -4.52 -4.44
CA VAL A 64 8.74 -5.27 -3.27
C VAL A 64 9.43 -6.57 -3.66
N THR A 65 8.96 -7.25 -4.71
CA THR A 65 9.44 -8.58 -5.11
C THR A 65 10.16 -8.59 -6.45
N GLY A 66 10.04 -7.51 -7.25
CA GLY A 66 10.48 -7.51 -8.65
C GLY A 66 9.58 -8.33 -9.58
N ASP A 67 8.47 -8.88 -9.06
CA ASP A 67 7.59 -9.79 -9.80
C ASP A 67 6.32 -9.05 -10.31
N PRO A 68 6.06 -9.04 -11.63
CA PRO A 68 4.87 -8.45 -12.21
C PRO A 68 3.62 -9.34 -12.23
N THR A 69 3.73 -10.61 -11.80
CA THR A 69 2.65 -11.63 -11.84
C THR A 69 1.84 -11.77 -10.55
#